data_AF-A0A1Y4TY04-F1
#
_entry.id   AF-A0A1Y4TY04-F1
#
_cell.length_a   1.000
_cell.length_b   1.000
_cell.length_c   1.000
_cell.angle_alpha   90.00
_cell.angle_beta   90.00
_cell.angle_gamma   90.00
#
_symmetry.space_group_name_H-M   'P 1'
#
loop_
_entity.id
_entity.type
_entity.pdbx_description
1 polymer ?
#
loop_
_entity_poly.entity_id
_entity_poly.type
_entity_poly.pdbx_seq_one_letter_code
_entity_poly.pdbx_strand_id
1 'polypeptide(L)'
;MKKTALFLALLLTMGMAGCGAQEEETGSDSAGETAQETQEETEALTVDAESKTITVQATATGNTESSIHLLVNDSGSNAESAFFTTEASTMDFYDAIVELGGIPGNNIPVDAESGTILGSGLDVSIQVDGTDYDTYDLITASEEREMDMRFGGNVALNQEYATGCLLCMESCSVGIASDAAYQYNEPIEFTPSDNMPEEGTEVTFTITVDDTAMVVNEEAKAISMNILSTGYDESTIHAIVNEEGSNADKTLFTTTAATKDFYDALKQLGAQDGNNIALDDPDGIIEGTDLDVNVEIGTETCSFADLFTASEEREMAMRFGGNLEVNQEYATGCIMCLESCPAGITSNAAYQYQEEITFGPSDKMPAKGTHIIATFTVAE
;
A
#
# COMPACT_ATOMS: atom_id res chain seq x y z
N MET A 1 -48.37 -20.06 0.74
CA MET A 1 -49.51 -20.65 -0.02
C MET A 1 -49.81 -19.73 -1.21
N LYS A 2 -49.24 -20.01 -2.40
CA LYS A 2 -49.97 -20.43 -3.61
C LYS A 2 -51.33 -19.72 -3.83
N LYS A 3 -51.43 -18.88 -4.87
CA LYS A 3 -52.14 -19.11 -6.16
C LYS A 3 -52.32 -17.79 -6.95
N THR A 4 -51.66 -17.62 -8.11
CA THR A 4 -52.22 -17.68 -9.50
C THR A 4 -53.29 -16.60 -9.80
N ALA A 5 -53.02 -15.54 -10.57
CA ALA A 5 -52.92 -15.40 -12.05
C ALA A 5 -54.25 -15.17 -12.79
N LEU A 6 -54.32 -14.10 -13.61
CA LEU A 6 -55.15 -13.98 -14.84
C LEU A 6 -54.72 -12.71 -15.62
N PHE A 7 -53.90 -12.78 -16.67
CA PHE A 7 -54.26 -12.82 -18.11
C PHE A 7 -55.28 -11.77 -18.60
N LEU A 8 -54.80 -10.82 -19.41
CA LEU A 8 -55.56 -10.30 -20.55
C LEU A 8 -54.60 -10.05 -21.73
N ALA A 9 -54.93 -10.66 -22.86
CA ALA A 9 -54.16 -10.67 -24.08
C ALA A 9 -54.66 -9.62 -25.10
N LEU A 10 -53.86 -9.49 -26.16
CA LEU A 10 -54.21 -9.16 -27.55
C LEU A 10 -53.93 -7.72 -28.02
N LEU A 11 -52.92 -7.55 -28.89
CA LEU A 11 -53.17 -7.38 -30.33
C LEU A 11 -51.88 -7.51 -31.16
N LEU A 12 -51.87 -8.55 -32.00
CA LEU A 12 -50.94 -8.76 -33.11
C LEU A 12 -51.13 -7.69 -34.20
N THR A 13 -50.03 -7.27 -34.83
CA THR A 13 -50.02 -7.02 -36.28
C THR A 13 -48.88 -7.79 -36.94
N MET A 14 -49.26 -8.54 -37.98
CA MET A 14 -48.40 -9.37 -38.82
C MET A 14 -47.79 -8.55 -39.96
N GLY A 15 -46.53 -8.85 -40.28
CA GLY A 15 -45.88 -8.58 -41.56
C GLY A 15 -45.06 -9.78 -42.01
N MET A 16 -45.61 -10.53 -42.97
CA MET A 16 -45.00 -11.57 -43.82
C MET A 16 -43.81 -11.00 -44.64
N ALA A 17 -42.88 -11.73 -45.25
CA ALA A 17 -42.47 -13.14 -45.36
C ALA A 17 -41.15 -13.18 -46.19
N GLY A 18 -40.36 -14.26 -46.09
CA GLY A 18 -39.47 -14.67 -47.20
C GLY A 18 -38.21 -15.48 -46.86
N CYS A 19 -38.37 -16.81 -46.81
CA CYS A 19 -37.48 -17.96 -47.15
C CYS A 19 -35.93 -17.83 -47.11
N GLY A 20 -35.14 -18.80 -46.59
CA GLY A 20 -35.43 -20.15 -46.11
C GLY A 20 -34.17 -20.99 -45.79
N ALA A 21 -34.42 -22.16 -45.17
CA ALA A 21 -33.58 -23.36 -44.91
C ALA A 21 -32.44 -23.27 -43.86
N GLN A 22 -32.15 -24.26 -43.00
CA GLN A 22 -32.87 -25.32 -42.25
C GLN A 22 -31.82 -25.86 -41.21
N GLU A 23 -32.24 -26.01 -39.93
CA GLU A 23 -31.77 -26.85 -38.77
C GLU A 23 -30.27 -27.26 -38.64
N GLU A 24 -29.61 -27.20 -37.48
CA GLU A 24 -29.93 -27.82 -36.17
C GLU A 24 -29.36 -27.05 -34.95
N GLU A 25 -29.94 -27.36 -33.78
CA GLU A 25 -29.69 -26.83 -32.43
C GLU A 25 -28.33 -27.18 -31.81
N THR A 26 -27.80 -26.31 -30.95
CA THR A 26 -27.39 -26.65 -29.56
C THR A 26 -27.21 -25.39 -28.70
N GLY A 27 -27.78 -25.44 -27.48
CA GLY A 27 -27.47 -24.75 -26.21
C GLY A 27 -26.69 -23.43 -26.19
N SER A 28 -27.28 -22.36 -25.65
CA SER A 28 -27.08 -21.93 -24.24
C SER A 28 -25.69 -21.36 -23.98
N ASP A 29 -25.54 -20.03 -24.04
CA ASP A 29 -25.39 -19.20 -22.83
C ASP A 29 -25.17 -17.73 -23.19
N SER A 30 -25.91 -16.87 -22.50
CA SER A 30 -25.84 -15.43 -22.55
C SER A 30 -24.62 -14.96 -21.77
N ALA A 31 -23.51 -14.67 -22.46
CA ALA A 31 -22.44 -13.87 -21.92
C ALA A 31 -22.88 -12.39 -21.94
N GLY A 32 -23.18 -11.85 -20.76
CA GLY A 32 -23.28 -10.42 -20.55
C GLY A 32 -21.88 -9.83 -20.64
N GLU A 33 -21.66 -9.02 -21.67
CA GLU A 33 -20.45 -8.24 -21.85
C GLU A 33 -20.52 -7.04 -20.89
N THR A 34 -19.92 -7.19 -19.70
CA THR A 34 -19.57 -6.05 -18.85
C THR A 34 -18.52 -5.25 -19.61
N ALA A 35 -18.95 -4.10 -20.14
CA ALA A 35 -18.07 -3.07 -20.63
C ALA A 35 -17.13 -2.66 -19.49
N GLN A 36 -15.86 -3.02 -19.63
CA GLN A 36 -14.77 -2.49 -18.85
C GLN A 36 -14.64 -1.02 -19.25
N GLU A 37 -15.07 -0.12 -18.37
CA GLU A 37 -14.79 1.32 -18.54
C GLU A 37 -13.27 1.46 -18.59
N THR A 38 -12.79 1.90 -19.75
CA THR A 38 -11.40 2.33 -19.92
C THR A 38 -11.32 3.68 -19.24
N GLN A 39 -10.73 3.75 -18.04
CA GLN A 39 -10.30 5.02 -17.44
C GLN A 39 -9.41 5.72 -18.47
N GLU A 40 -9.81 6.92 -18.91
CA GLU A 40 -8.88 7.81 -19.60
C GLU A 40 -7.79 8.18 -18.60
N GLU A 41 -6.52 7.93 -18.94
CA GLU A 41 -5.38 8.52 -18.23
C GLU A 41 -5.57 10.04 -18.23
N THR A 42 -5.85 10.62 -17.06
CA THR A 42 -5.91 12.07 -16.92
C THR A 42 -4.47 12.58 -16.86
N GLU A 43 -4.13 13.64 -17.61
CA GLU A 43 -2.83 14.33 -17.53
C GLU A 43 -2.59 15.00 -16.15
N ALA A 44 -3.48 14.79 -15.17
CA ALA A 44 -3.49 15.45 -13.88
C ALA A 44 -2.40 14.94 -12.92
N LEU A 45 -1.89 13.72 -13.12
CA LEU A 45 -0.81 13.13 -12.32
C LEU A 45 0.28 12.52 -13.20
N THR A 46 1.54 12.77 -12.89
CA THR A 46 2.69 12.11 -13.54
C THR A 46 3.71 11.65 -12.51
N VAL A 47 4.42 10.57 -12.82
CA VAL A 47 5.43 9.95 -11.95
C VAL A 47 6.79 9.95 -12.65
N ASP A 48 7.81 10.40 -11.93
CA ASP A 48 9.22 10.26 -12.33
C ASP A 48 9.93 9.35 -11.32
N ALA A 49 10.23 8.13 -11.77
CA ALA A 49 10.89 7.13 -10.95
C ALA A 49 12.38 7.43 -10.70
N GLU A 50 13.04 8.23 -11.55
CA GLU A 50 14.46 8.57 -11.37
C GLU A 50 14.63 9.60 -10.25
N SER A 51 13.79 10.62 -10.22
CA SER A 51 13.78 11.63 -9.14
C SER A 51 12.89 11.28 -7.95
N LYS A 52 12.12 10.18 -8.04
CA LYS A 52 11.09 9.79 -7.05
C LYS A 52 10.07 10.89 -6.79
N THR A 53 9.62 11.54 -7.86
CA THR A 53 8.68 12.66 -7.77
C THR A 53 7.36 12.34 -8.41
N ILE A 54 6.28 12.79 -7.79
CA ILE A 54 4.93 12.80 -8.32
C ILE A 54 4.56 14.26 -8.58
N THR A 55 4.11 14.56 -9.79
CA THR A 55 3.59 15.89 -10.14
C THR A 55 2.08 15.83 -10.25
N VAL A 56 1.37 16.74 -9.57
CA VAL A 56 -0.09 16.82 -9.59
C VAL A 56 -0.53 18.22 -10.02
N GLN A 57 -1.34 18.30 -11.08
CA GLN A 57 -1.96 19.54 -11.53
C GLN A 57 -3.20 19.84 -10.69
N ALA A 58 -3.33 21.08 -10.21
CA ALA A 58 -4.41 21.49 -9.34
C ALA A 58 -4.85 22.93 -9.59
N THR A 59 -6.01 23.30 -9.06
CA THR A 59 -6.57 24.64 -9.16
C THR A 59 -6.87 25.16 -7.76
N ALA A 60 -6.51 26.42 -7.49
CA ALA A 60 -6.86 27.10 -6.25
C ALA A 60 -8.37 27.33 -6.13
N THR A 61 -8.97 26.95 -5.01
CA THR A 61 -10.43 27.00 -4.82
C THR A 61 -10.96 28.38 -4.42
N GLY A 62 -10.08 29.27 -3.95
CA GLY A 62 -10.48 30.53 -3.34
C GLY A 62 -11.08 30.40 -1.93
N ASN A 63 -10.97 29.23 -1.28
CA ASN A 63 -11.42 29.05 0.10
C ASN A 63 -10.73 30.08 1.03
N THR A 64 -11.52 30.79 1.84
CA THR A 64 -11.04 31.80 2.81
C THR A 64 -11.19 31.36 4.27
N GLU A 65 -11.85 30.23 4.51
CA GLU A 65 -12.10 29.69 5.84
C GLU A 65 -11.00 28.72 6.26
N SER A 66 -10.99 28.39 7.55
CA SER A 66 -10.06 27.41 8.07
C SER A 66 -10.38 26.01 7.55
N SER A 67 -9.34 25.26 7.15
CA SER A 67 -9.51 23.91 6.61
C SER A 67 -8.26 23.05 6.77
N ILE A 68 -8.46 21.76 7.04
CA ILE A 68 -7.38 20.76 7.03
C ILE A 68 -7.15 20.17 5.63
N HIS A 69 -7.96 20.51 4.64
CA HIS A 69 -7.96 19.90 3.31
C HIS A 69 -7.05 20.69 2.37
N LEU A 70 -5.81 20.25 2.20
CA LEU A 70 -4.85 20.94 1.32
C LEU A 70 -5.16 20.68 -0.16
N LEU A 71 -5.11 19.41 -0.57
CA LEU A 71 -5.31 18.98 -1.94
C LEU A 71 -6.34 17.85 -1.98
N VAL A 72 -7.43 18.07 -2.70
CA VAL A 72 -8.57 17.13 -2.76
C VAL A 72 -8.95 16.88 -4.22
N ASN A 73 -9.29 15.65 -4.57
CA ASN A 73 -9.91 15.34 -5.85
C ASN A 73 -11.22 16.14 -6.00
N ASP A 74 -11.46 16.75 -7.15
CA ASP A 74 -12.58 17.67 -7.39
C ASP A 74 -13.98 17.03 -7.26
N SER A 75 -14.06 15.71 -7.39
CA SER A 75 -15.28 14.93 -7.19
C SER A 75 -15.49 14.45 -5.75
N GLY A 76 -14.50 14.68 -4.87
CA GLY A 76 -14.51 14.28 -3.46
C GLY A 76 -15.46 15.10 -2.60
N SER A 77 -16.01 14.47 -1.55
CA SER A 77 -16.94 15.14 -0.63
C SER A 77 -16.34 16.30 0.16
N ASN A 78 -15.01 16.41 0.24
CA ASN A 78 -14.31 17.51 0.90
C ASN A 78 -13.81 18.60 -0.06
N ALA A 79 -14.11 18.52 -1.36
CA ALA A 79 -13.58 19.46 -2.37
C ALA A 79 -14.00 20.91 -2.11
N GLU A 80 -15.25 21.14 -1.66
CA GLU A 80 -15.74 22.49 -1.34
C GLU A 80 -15.00 23.16 -0.17
N SER A 81 -14.39 22.35 0.70
CA SER A 81 -13.62 22.83 1.86
C SER A 81 -12.11 22.87 1.58
N ALA A 82 -11.64 22.45 0.41
CA ALA A 82 -10.21 22.35 0.12
C ALA A 82 -9.58 23.70 -0.23
N PHE A 83 -8.26 23.83 -0.07
CA PHE A 83 -7.49 24.97 -0.60
C PHE A 83 -7.19 24.80 -2.09
N PHE A 84 -6.94 23.57 -2.52
CA PHE A 84 -6.69 23.20 -3.90
C PHE A 84 -7.49 21.95 -4.29
N THR A 85 -7.98 21.93 -5.53
CA THR A 85 -8.64 20.77 -6.11
C THR A 85 -7.88 20.23 -7.31
N THR A 86 -7.95 18.93 -7.56
CA THR A 86 -7.30 18.26 -8.71
C THR A 86 -8.23 17.23 -9.36
N GLU A 87 -8.01 16.94 -10.64
CA GLU A 87 -8.66 15.80 -11.30
C GLU A 87 -7.94 14.46 -11.00
N ALA A 88 -6.76 14.48 -10.35
CA ALA A 88 -6.02 13.28 -10.01
C ALA A 88 -6.79 12.38 -9.03
N SER A 89 -6.88 11.09 -9.35
CA SER A 89 -7.52 10.09 -8.50
C SER A 89 -6.72 9.85 -7.21
N THR A 90 -7.40 9.61 -6.09
CA THR A 90 -6.74 9.22 -4.84
C THR A 90 -6.07 7.85 -4.93
N MET A 91 -6.58 6.95 -5.78
CA MET A 91 -5.96 5.65 -6.01
C MET A 91 -4.68 5.79 -6.82
N ASP A 92 -4.68 6.57 -7.89
CA ASP A 92 -3.49 6.77 -8.73
C ASP A 92 -2.37 7.46 -7.92
N PHE A 93 -2.75 8.40 -7.05
CA PHE A 93 -1.81 9.03 -6.12
C PHE A 93 -1.24 8.04 -5.09
N TYR A 94 -2.08 7.17 -4.52
CA TYR A 94 -1.64 6.10 -3.61
C TYR A 94 -0.66 5.15 -4.30
N ASP A 95 -1.04 4.62 -5.48
CA ASP A 95 -0.24 3.66 -6.24
C ASP A 95 1.10 4.26 -6.66
N ALA A 96 1.11 5.54 -7.07
CA ALA A 96 2.33 6.25 -7.40
C ALA A 96 3.31 6.33 -6.22
N ILE A 97 2.81 6.60 -5.00
CA ILE A 97 3.68 6.63 -3.81
C ILE A 97 4.23 5.23 -3.52
N VAL A 98 3.41 4.19 -3.61
CA VAL A 98 3.83 2.79 -3.40
C VAL A 98 4.86 2.34 -4.45
N GLU A 99 4.66 2.69 -5.72
CA GLU A 99 5.59 2.41 -6.83
C GLU A 99 6.96 3.05 -6.61
N LEU A 100 7.00 4.25 -6.02
CA LEU A 100 8.24 4.94 -5.68
C LEU A 100 8.93 4.40 -4.40
N GLY A 101 8.37 3.35 -3.79
CA GLY A 101 8.89 2.70 -2.59
C GLY A 101 8.30 3.23 -1.29
N GLY A 102 7.24 4.04 -1.35
CA GLY A 102 6.52 4.52 -0.18
C GLY A 102 5.89 3.38 0.63
N ILE A 103 5.82 3.59 1.94
CA ILE A 103 5.26 2.66 2.93
C ILE A 103 4.16 3.39 3.70
N PRO A 104 2.93 2.88 3.68
CA PRO A 104 1.82 3.54 4.36
C PRO A 104 1.92 3.38 5.88
N GLY A 105 1.43 4.39 6.61
CA GLY A 105 1.27 4.31 8.06
C GLY A 105 0.11 3.43 8.51
N ASN A 106 -1.08 3.61 7.89
CA ASN A 106 -2.34 2.90 8.19
C ASN A 106 -2.64 2.74 9.69
N ASN A 107 -2.26 3.74 10.51
CA ASN A 107 -2.21 3.61 11.97
C ASN A 107 -3.23 4.44 12.75
N ILE A 108 -4.07 5.23 12.07
CA ILE A 108 -5.09 6.05 12.74
C ILE A 108 -6.48 5.59 12.27
N PRO A 109 -7.26 4.89 13.12
CA PRO A 109 -8.65 4.57 12.80
C PRO A 109 -9.56 5.81 12.92
N VAL A 110 -10.72 5.76 12.26
CA VAL A 110 -11.69 6.88 12.23
C VAL A 110 -12.27 7.25 13.60
N ASP A 111 -12.24 6.34 14.57
CA ASP A 111 -12.74 6.55 15.93
C ASP A 111 -11.64 6.89 16.94
N ALA A 112 -10.40 7.11 16.49
CA ALA A 112 -9.31 7.55 17.34
C ALA A 112 -9.60 8.93 17.96
N GLU A 113 -9.27 9.10 19.24
CA GLU A 113 -9.39 10.41 19.91
C GLU A 113 -8.27 11.37 19.50
N SER A 114 -7.08 10.83 19.23
CA SER A 114 -5.87 11.54 18.81
C SER A 114 -4.88 10.54 18.22
N GLY A 115 -3.82 11.02 17.57
CA GLY A 115 -2.74 10.18 17.05
C GLY A 115 -1.86 10.94 16.08
N THR A 116 -0.67 10.43 15.83
CA THR A 116 0.23 10.94 14.79
C THR A 116 0.35 9.91 13.68
N ILE A 117 0.15 10.34 12.43
CA ILE A 117 0.21 9.43 11.30
C ILE A 117 1.66 8.99 11.09
N LEU A 118 1.87 7.71 10.81
CA LEU A 118 3.16 7.14 10.44
C LEU A 118 3.27 7.04 8.91
N GLY A 119 4.36 6.49 8.41
CA GLY A 119 4.57 6.23 6.99
C GLY A 119 5.86 6.85 6.47
N SER A 120 6.12 6.64 5.18
CA SER A 120 7.21 7.33 4.48
C SER A 120 7.04 8.85 4.56
N GLY A 121 8.15 9.57 4.70
CA GLY A 121 8.16 11.02 4.55
C GLY A 121 7.93 11.43 3.09
N LEU A 122 7.30 12.59 2.93
CA LEU A 122 7.02 13.20 1.64
C LEU A 122 7.42 14.67 1.69
N ASP A 123 8.24 15.13 0.75
CA ASP A 123 8.51 16.56 0.58
C ASP A 123 7.49 17.14 -0.40
N VAL A 124 6.80 18.23 -0.02
CA VAL A 124 5.75 18.86 -0.82
C VAL A 124 6.15 20.28 -1.19
N SER A 125 6.18 20.57 -2.49
CA SER A 125 6.36 21.92 -3.03
C SER A 125 5.22 22.28 -3.99
N ILE A 126 4.82 23.55 -4.01
CA ILE A 126 3.72 24.06 -4.82
C ILE A 126 4.26 25.16 -5.72
N GLN A 127 4.18 24.95 -7.03
CA GLN A 127 4.56 25.96 -8.01
C GLN A 127 3.35 26.80 -8.44
N VAL A 128 3.48 28.12 -8.33
CA VAL A 128 2.51 29.11 -8.78
C VAL A 128 3.22 30.09 -9.73
N ASP A 129 2.77 30.19 -10.98
CA ASP A 129 3.36 31.07 -12.01
C ASP A 129 4.89 30.94 -12.17
N GLY A 130 5.41 29.71 -12.00
CA GLY A 130 6.85 29.41 -12.10
C GLY A 130 7.68 29.79 -10.87
N THR A 131 7.03 30.13 -9.75
CA THR A 131 7.66 30.34 -8.45
C THR A 131 7.29 29.17 -7.53
N ASP A 132 8.30 28.55 -6.92
CA ASP A 132 8.09 27.45 -5.98
C ASP A 132 7.84 28.00 -4.57
N TYR A 133 6.86 27.41 -3.89
CA TYR A 133 6.44 27.72 -2.54
C TYR A 133 6.48 26.45 -1.69
N ASP A 134 6.82 26.59 -0.42
CA ASP A 134 6.50 25.57 0.58
C ASP A 134 5.01 25.69 0.96
N THR A 135 4.40 24.62 1.45
CA THR A 135 2.96 24.65 1.82
C THR A 135 2.64 25.76 2.82
N TYR A 136 3.50 25.98 3.82
CA TYR A 136 3.31 27.03 4.83
C TYR A 136 3.61 28.45 4.34
N ASP A 137 4.18 28.62 3.15
CA ASP A 137 4.22 29.94 2.52
C ASP A 137 2.84 30.36 1.98
N LEU A 138 1.98 29.38 1.65
CA LEU A 138 0.63 29.60 1.11
C LEU A 138 -0.45 29.50 2.19
N ILE A 139 -0.23 28.68 3.23
CA ILE A 139 -1.18 28.42 4.32
C ILE A 139 -0.58 28.86 5.66
N THR A 140 -1.34 29.57 6.48
CA THR A 140 -0.97 29.96 7.84
C THR A 140 -1.63 29.06 8.87
N ALA A 141 -0.83 28.40 9.71
CA ALA A 141 -1.33 27.68 10.89
C ALA A 141 -1.45 28.61 12.11
N SER A 142 -2.44 28.39 12.97
CA SER A 142 -2.58 29.14 14.24
C SER A 142 -1.44 28.87 15.22
N GLU A 143 -0.76 27.74 15.07
CA GLU A 143 0.51 27.40 15.70
C GLU A 143 1.43 26.80 14.64
N GLU A 144 2.48 27.53 14.26
CA GLU A 144 3.42 27.12 13.21
C GLU A 144 4.35 26.00 13.68
N ARG A 145 4.44 24.94 12.87
CA ARG A 145 5.38 23.82 13.03
C ARG A 145 6.02 23.53 11.67
N GLU A 146 7.19 22.91 11.69
CA GLU A 146 7.79 22.41 10.46
C GLU A 146 6.91 21.28 9.90
N MET A 147 6.60 21.34 8.60
CA MET A 147 5.78 20.32 7.95
C MET A 147 6.45 18.96 8.04
N ASP A 148 5.67 17.95 8.41
CA ASP A 148 6.09 16.56 8.42
C ASP A 148 5.07 15.73 7.63
N MET A 149 5.02 15.93 6.31
CA MET A 149 4.07 15.21 5.47
C MET A 149 4.44 13.73 5.39
N ARG A 150 3.50 12.85 5.74
CA ARG A 150 3.67 11.40 5.76
C ARG A 150 2.66 10.71 4.86
N PHE A 151 3.10 9.62 4.23
CA PHE A 151 2.23 8.71 3.51
C PHE A 151 1.37 7.90 4.49
N GLY A 152 0.18 8.40 4.80
CA GLY A 152 -0.78 7.75 5.70
C GLY A 152 -1.38 6.48 5.11
N GLY A 153 -1.63 6.45 3.79
CA GLY A 153 -2.05 5.26 3.05
C GLY A 153 -3.51 4.84 3.19
N ASN A 154 -4.35 5.65 3.85
CA ASN A 154 -5.73 5.29 4.25
C ASN A 154 -6.74 5.21 3.08
N VAL A 155 -6.36 4.63 1.94
CA VAL A 155 -7.11 4.63 0.69
C VAL A 155 -8.44 3.88 0.80
N ALA A 156 -8.52 2.81 1.60
CA ALA A 156 -9.77 2.08 1.82
C ALA A 156 -10.84 2.96 2.50
N LEU A 157 -10.46 3.70 3.55
CA LEU A 157 -11.35 4.63 4.23
C LEU A 157 -11.64 5.87 3.36
N ASN A 158 -10.63 6.37 2.65
CA ASN A 158 -10.79 7.46 1.68
C ASN A 158 -11.90 7.15 0.66
N GLN A 159 -11.91 5.94 0.12
CA GLN A 159 -12.92 5.43 -0.81
C GLN A 159 -14.27 5.17 -0.12
N GLU A 160 -14.28 4.57 1.07
CA GLU A 160 -15.52 4.31 1.84
C GLU A 160 -16.30 5.61 2.10
N TYR A 161 -15.61 6.67 2.49
CA TYR A 161 -16.21 7.98 2.77
C TYR A 161 -16.24 8.92 1.56
N ALA A 162 -15.69 8.50 0.42
CA ALA A 162 -15.55 9.31 -0.79
C ALA A 162 -14.98 10.71 -0.49
N THR A 163 -13.94 10.79 0.35
CA THR A 163 -13.40 12.08 0.80
C THR A 163 -12.68 12.81 -0.31
N GLY A 164 -12.00 12.07 -1.18
CA GLY A 164 -11.13 12.60 -2.22
C GLY A 164 -9.85 13.22 -1.67
N CYS A 165 -9.52 13.07 -0.39
CA CYS A 165 -8.36 13.74 0.20
C CYS A 165 -7.04 13.12 -0.29
N LEU A 166 -6.21 13.88 -1.03
CA LEU A 166 -4.84 13.48 -1.36
C LEU A 166 -3.89 13.92 -0.23
N LEU A 167 -3.90 15.21 0.11
CA LEU A 167 -3.05 15.81 1.13
C LEU A 167 -3.88 16.51 2.22
N CYS A 168 -3.62 16.20 3.48
CA CYS A 168 -4.23 16.83 4.65
C CYS A 168 -3.20 17.61 5.49
N MET A 169 -3.62 18.70 6.13
CA MET A 169 -2.79 19.56 7.01
C MET A 169 -2.63 19.02 8.44
N GLU A 170 -3.22 17.87 8.75
CA GLU A 170 -3.05 17.17 10.02
C GLU A 170 -3.03 15.65 9.81
N SER A 171 -2.64 14.90 10.85
CA SER A 171 -2.69 13.43 10.91
C SER A 171 -4.11 12.91 10.76
N CYS A 172 -4.55 12.66 9.53
CA CYS A 172 -5.94 12.37 9.19
C CYS A 172 -6.15 10.87 8.94
N SER A 173 -7.24 10.31 9.47
CA SER A 173 -7.60 8.89 9.31
C SER A 173 -8.09 8.51 7.90
N VAL A 174 -8.31 9.49 7.02
CA VAL A 174 -8.89 9.25 5.67
C VAL A 174 -8.09 9.92 4.54
N GLY A 175 -7.00 10.63 4.85
CA GLY A 175 -6.10 11.21 3.85
C GLY A 175 -5.12 10.16 3.31
N ILE A 176 -4.76 10.26 2.02
CA ILE A 176 -3.68 9.44 1.46
C ILE A 176 -2.34 9.86 2.07
N ALA A 177 -2.08 11.16 2.18
CA ALA A 177 -0.98 11.71 2.95
C ALA A 177 -1.45 12.83 3.87
N SER A 178 -0.71 13.03 4.95
CA SER A 178 -1.10 13.89 6.07
C SER A 178 0.11 14.52 6.73
N ASP A 179 -0.01 15.78 7.15
CA ASP A 179 1.00 16.43 7.97
C ASP A 179 0.98 15.87 9.41
N ALA A 180 2.00 15.08 9.73
CA ALA A 180 2.23 14.46 11.03
C ALA A 180 2.72 15.45 12.10
N ALA A 181 3.06 16.69 11.73
CA ALA A 181 3.40 17.74 12.69
C ALA A 181 2.23 18.09 13.62
N TYR A 182 1.00 17.75 13.20
CA TYR A 182 -0.23 17.97 13.94
C TYR A 182 -0.97 16.65 14.17
N GLN A 183 -1.44 16.46 15.40
CA GLN A 183 -2.16 15.24 15.77
C GLN A 183 -3.57 15.22 15.17
N TYR A 184 -4.14 14.03 15.05
CA TYR A 184 -5.53 13.85 14.67
C TYR A 184 -6.45 14.60 15.64
N ASN A 185 -7.40 15.38 15.11
CA ASN A 185 -8.33 16.21 15.88
C ASN A 185 -7.65 17.26 16.79
N GLU A 186 -6.40 17.63 16.51
CA GLU A 186 -5.76 18.74 17.23
C GLU A 186 -6.44 20.06 16.85
N PRO A 187 -6.80 20.95 17.80
CA PRO A 187 -7.55 22.17 17.50
C PRO A 187 -6.64 23.27 16.91
N ILE A 188 -6.19 23.07 15.67
CA ILE A 188 -5.35 23.98 14.89
C ILE A 188 -6.17 24.57 13.75
N GLU A 189 -6.08 25.88 13.58
CA GLU A 189 -6.71 26.55 12.44
C GLU A 189 -5.66 26.72 11.34
N PHE A 190 -6.00 26.34 10.12
CA PHE A 190 -5.17 26.54 8.94
C PHE A 190 -5.94 27.44 8.00
N THR A 191 -5.44 28.64 7.73
CA THR A 191 -6.12 29.63 6.87
C THR A 191 -5.20 30.08 5.75
N PRO A 192 -5.72 30.54 4.60
CA PRO A 192 -4.88 31.06 3.53
C PRO A 192 -4.00 32.23 3.99
N SER A 193 -2.77 32.28 3.50
CA SER A 193 -1.86 33.40 3.69
C SER A 193 -2.09 34.50 2.65
N ASP A 194 -1.34 35.61 2.77
CA ASP A 194 -1.30 36.68 1.76
C ASP A 194 -0.69 36.22 0.41
N ASN A 195 0.02 35.09 0.37
CA ASN A 195 0.60 34.54 -0.86
C ASN A 195 -0.35 33.56 -1.58
N MET A 196 -1.49 33.21 -0.98
CA MET A 196 -2.43 32.27 -1.58
C MET A 196 -2.87 32.80 -2.97
N PRO A 197 -2.80 31.98 -4.03
CA PRO A 197 -3.24 32.39 -5.36
C PRO A 197 -4.75 32.69 -5.42
N GLU A 198 -5.14 33.52 -6.38
CA GLU A 198 -6.56 33.83 -6.63
C GLU A 198 -7.33 32.57 -7.05
N GLU A 199 -8.64 32.53 -6.77
CA GLU A 199 -9.54 31.46 -7.22
C GLU A 199 -9.39 31.18 -8.72
N GLY A 200 -9.29 29.90 -9.09
CA GLY A 200 -9.13 29.47 -10.48
C GLY A 200 -7.70 29.54 -11.01
N THR A 201 -6.72 29.91 -10.19
CA THR A 201 -5.30 29.85 -10.57
C THR A 201 -4.85 28.39 -10.62
N GLU A 202 -4.22 28.01 -11.74
CA GLU A 202 -3.58 26.71 -11.91
C GLU A 202 -2.25 26.67 -11.16
N VAL A 203 -2.02 25.58 -10.43
CA VAL A 203 -0.81 25.32 -9.66
C VAL A 203 -0.33 23.90 -9.93
N THR A 204 0.95 23.66 -9.64
CA THR A 204 1.56 22.33 -9.78
C THR A 204 2.16 21.91 -8.46
N PHE A 205 1.66 20.81 -7.90
CA PHE A 205 2.26 20.16 -6.74
C PHE A 205 3.37 19.23 -7.22
N THR A 206 4.52 19.29 -6.55
CA THR A 206 5.59 18.30 -6.67
C THR A 206 5.78 17.63 -5.32
N ILE A 207 5.57 16.31 -5.29
CA ILE A 207 5.72 15.48 -4.11
C ILE A 207 6.92 14.57 -4.31
N THR A 208 7.93 14.64 -3.46
CA THR A 208 9.08 13.72 -3.49
C THR A 208 8.91 12.65 -2.42
N VAL A 209 9.08 11.38 -2.78
CA VAL A 209 8.94 10.26 -1.84
C VAL A 209 10.30 9.92 -1.23
N ASP A 210 10.39 9.93 0.10
CA ASP A 210 11.61 9.58 0.82
C ASP A 210 11.99 8.10 0.64
N ASP A 211 13.29 7.81 0.71
CA ASP A 211 13.87 6.46 0.77
C ASP A 211 13.63 5.77 2.12
N THR A 212 12.37 5.65 2.51
CA THR A 212 11.97 4.95 3.74
C THR A 212 11.95 3.45 3.47
N ALA A 213 12.87 2.73 4.12
CA ALA A 213 13.01 1.28 3.87
C ALA A 213 12.03 0.43 4.71
N MET A 214 11.60 0.93 5.87
CA MET A 214 10.59 0.29 6.73
C MET A 214 9.98 1.32 7.70
N VAL A 215 8.76 1.05 8.16
CA VAL A 215 8.04 1.84 9.16
C VAL A 215 7.79 0.98 10.39
N VAL A 216 8.16 1.47 11.57
CA VAL A 216 7.96 0.77 12.85
C VAL A 216 6.78 1.42 13.59
N ASN A 217 5.76 0.62 13.90
CA ASN A 217 4.64 1.02 14.73
C ASN A 217 4.76 0.31 16.10
N GLU A 218 5.28 1.03 17.10
CA GLU A 218 5.46 0.47 18.45
C GLU A 218 4.15 0.11 19.14
N GLU A 219 3.08 0.88 18.91
CA GLU A 219 1.77 0.65 19.52
C GLU A 219 1.13 -0.64 19.00
N ALA A 220 1.16 -0.84 17.68
CA ALA A 220 0.67 -2.06 17.04
C ALA A 220 1.67 -3.22 17.11
N LYS A 221 2.89 -2.99 17.64
CA LYS A 221 4.03 -3.90 17.58
C LYS A 221 4.27 -4.47 16.18
N ALA A 222 4.25 -3.59 15.18
CA ALA A 222 4.32 -3.96 13.78
C ALA A 222 5.49 -3.28 13.06
N ILE A 223 6.01 -3.95 12.04
CA ILE A 223 6.98 -3.39 11.08
C ILE A 223 6.41 -3.58 9.69
N SER A 224 6.20 -2.48 8.98
CA SER A 224 5.76 -2.48 7.58
C SER A 224 6.94 -2.21 6.65
N MET A 225 7.00 -2.92 5.53
CA MET A 225 8.02 -2.73 4.50
C MET A 225 7.44 -2.84 3.10
N ASN A 226 7.94 -2.02 2.19
CA ASN A 226 7.66 -2.15 0.77
C ASN A 226 8.53 -3.28 0.19
N ILE A 227 7.90 -4.22 -0.49
CA ILE A 227 8.55 -5.35 -1.14
C ILE A 227 8.13 -5.46 -2.61
N LEU A 228 9.09 -5.80 -3.47
CA LEU A 228 8.91 -5.88 -4.92
C LEU A 228 8.83 -7.33 -5.37
N SER A 229 7.76 -7.71 -6.04
CA SER A 229 7.64 -9.04 -6.65
C SER A 229 8.68 -9.23 -7.75
N THR A 230 9.52 -10.24 -7.63
CA THR A 230 10.61 -10.50 -8.57
C THR A 230 10.14 -11.26 -9.83
N GLY A 231 8.98 -11.92 -9.73
CA GLY A 231 8.50 -12.90 -10.70
C GLY A 231 9.27 -14.22 -10.71
N TYR A 232 9.99 -14.54 -9.63
CA TYR A 232 10.69 -15.82 -9.51
C TYR A 232 9.72 -16.99 -9.48
N ASP A 233 9.89 -17.94 -10.40
CA ASP A 233 8.95 -19.05 -10.66
C ASP A 233 9.55 -20.43 -10.40
N GLU A 234 10.83 -20.51 -10.02
CA GLU A 234 11.47 -21.74 -9.58
C GLU A 234 11.25 -21.99 -8.07
N SER A 235 11.54 -23.22 -7.63
CA SER A 235 11.43 -23.54 -6.21
C SER A 235 12.45 -22.76 -5.39
N THR A 236 12.02 -22.08 -4.32
CA THR A 236 12.91 -21.32 -3.44
C THR A 236 12.44 -21.27 -2.00
N ILE A 237 13.39 -21.23 -1.07
CA ILE A 237 13.12 -20.97 0.36
C ILE A 237 13.20 -19.47 0.70
N HIS A 238 13.69 -18.63 -0.22
CA HIS A 238 13.94 -17.21 0.02
C HIS A 238 12.67 -16.41 -0.26
N ALA A 239 11.93 -16.02 0.78
CA ALA A 239 10.67 -15.31 0.62
C ALA A 239 10.89 -13.81 0.38
N ILE A 240 11.62 -13.15 1.27
CA ILE A 240 11.96 -11.73 1.18
C ILE A 240 13.46 -11.58 1.41
N VAL A 241 14.16 -10.95 0.47
CA VAL A 241 15.61 -10.72 0.53
C VAL A 241 15.91 -9.25 0.25
N ASN A 242 16.84 -8.66 0.99
CA ASN A 242 17.40 -7.35 0.65
C ASN A 242 18.00 -7.39 -0.76
N GLU A 243 17.73 -6.39 -1.59
CA GLU A 243 18.12 -6.38 -3.00
C GLU A 243 19.64 -6.43 -3.26
N GLU A 244 20.47 -6.02 -2.29
CA GLU A 244 21.93 -6.13 -2.35
C GLU A 244 22.46 -7.50 -1.86
N GLY A 245 21.57 -8.36 -1.36
CA GLY A 245 21.90 -9.68 -0.84
C GLY A 245 22.26 -10.69 -1.93
N SER A 246 23.13 -11.65 -1.59
CA SER A 246 23.58 -12.71 -2.50
C SER A 246 22.49 -13.69 -2.95
N ASN A 247 21.30 -13.66 -2.34
CA ASN A 247 20.13 -14.45 -2.72
C ASN A 247 19.03 -13.63 -3.42
N ALA A 248 19.27 -12.35 -3.75
CA ALA A 248 18.26 -11.47 -4.34
C ALA A 248 17.80 -11.93 -5.74
N ASP A 249 18.58 -12.75 -6.45
CA ASP A 249 18.22 -13.33 -7.74
C ASP A 249 17.38 -14.61 -7.62
N LYS A 250 17.14 -15.11 -6.39
CA LYS A 250 16.47 -16.38 -6.11
C LYS A 250 15.32 -16.26 -5.13
N THR A 251 14.70 -15.09 -5.01
CA THR A 251 13.68 -14.81 -4.01
C THR A 251 12.34 -14.47 -4.64
N LEU A 252 11.24 -14.70 -3.91
CA LEU A 252 9.91 -14.26 -4.33
C LEU A 252 9.80 -12.72 -4.32
N PHE A 253 10.41 -12.08 -3.34
CA PHE A 253 10.35 -10.62 -3.16
C PHE A 253 11.69 -10.00 -2.77
N THR A 254 11.98 -8.82 -3.31
CA THR A 254 13.10 -8.00 -2.85
C THR A 254 12.65 -6.81 -2.00
N THR A 255 13.53 -6.27 -1.16
CA THR A 255 13.32 -5.03 -0.41
C THR A 255 14.60 -4.22 -0.29
N THR A 256 14.48 -2.92 -0.07
CA THR A 256 15.62 -2.03 0.25
C THR A 256 15.98 -2.09 1.75
N ALA A 257 15.11 -2.65 2.60
CA ALA A 257 15.33 -2.75 4.04
C ALA A 257 16.60 -3.54 4.39
N ALA A 258 17.51 -2.91 5.13
CA ALA A 258 18.71 -3.58 5.63
C ALA A 258 18.35 -4.64 6.68
N THR A 259 18.97 -5.82 6.58
CA THR A 259 18.67 -6.95 7.50
C THR A 259 18.98 -6.62 8.95
N LYS A 260 20.00 -5.80 9.20
CA LYS A 260 20.34 -5.32 10.54
C LYS A 260 19.26 -4.41 11.12
N ASP A 261 18.76 -3.47 10.32
CA ASP A 261 17.77 -2.51 10.82
C ASP A 261 16.45 -3.25 11.12
N PHE A 262 16.05 -4.18 10.26
CA PHE A 262 14.89 -5.04 10.52
C PHE A 262 15.06 -5.91 11.78
N TYR A 263 16.25 -6.49 11.99
CA TYR A 263 16.57 -7.19 13.24
C TYR A 263 16.44 -6.27 14.45
N ASP A 264 17.05 -5.09 14.42
CA ASP A 264 17.02 -4.13 15.52
C ASP A 264 15.59 -3.65 15.81
N ALA A 265 14.77 -3.45 14.78
CA ALA A 265 13.35 -3.08 14.92
C ALA A 265 12.55 -4.19 15.62
N LEU A 266 12.75 -5.46 15.29
CA LEU A 266 12.12 -6.56 16.03
C LEU A 266 12.56 -6.59 17.50
N LYS A 267 13.83 -6.30 17.80
CA LYS A 267 14.31 -6.15 19.18
C LYS A 267 13.68 -4.95 19.89
N GLN A 268 13.51 -3.82 19.20
CA GLN A 268 12.83 -2.63 19.73
C GLN A 268 11.39 -2.94 20.14
N LEU A 269 10.70 -3.77 19.35
CA LEU A 269 9.34 -4.24 19.65
C LEU A 269 9.28 -5.33 20.73
N GLY A 270 10.42 -5.71 21.32
CA GLY A 270 10.52 -6.66 22.43
C GLY A 270 10.61 -8.13 22.01
N ALA A 271 10.74 -8.43 20.72
CA ALA A 271 10.87 -9.80 20.23
C ALA A 271 12.19 -10.45 20.72
N GLN A 272 12.12 -11.76 20.97
CA GLN A 272 13.25 -12.58 21.37
C GLN A 272 13.65 -13.46 20.19
N ASP A 273 14.92 -13.35 19.79
CA ASP A 273 15.50 -14.18 18.75
C ASP A 273 15.80 -15.59 19.26
N GLY A 274 15.58 -16.60 18.43
CA GLY A 274 15.99 -17.97 18.71
C GLY A 274 17.50 -18.16 18.59
N ASN A 275 18.05 -17.77 17.43
CA ASN A 275 19.45 -17.93 17.01
C ASN A 275 20.03 -19.31 17.38
N ASN A 276 19.22 -20.35 17.14
CA ASN A 276 19.39 -21.68 17.72
C ASN A 276 19.81 -22.76 16.70
N ILE A 277 19.94 -22.42 15.42
CA ILE A 277 20.30 -23.37 14.35
C ILE A 277 21.71 -23.06 13.84
N ALA A 278 22.55 -24.09 13.75
CA ALA A 278 23.86 -24.01 13.10
C ALA A 278 23.75 -24.36 11.60
N LEU A 279 24.72 -23.89 10.78
CA LEU A 279 24.76 -24.18 9.34
C LEU A 279 24.80 -25.68 8.98
N ASP A 280 25.20 -26.53 9.92
CA ASP A 280 25.32 -27.98 9.78
C ASP A 280 24.27 -28.78 10.58
N ASP A 281 23.16 -28.14 11.00
CA ASP A 281 22.05 -28.77 11.73
C ASP A 281 20.82 -29.02 10.84
N PRO A 282 20.80 -30.09 10.02
CA PRO A 282 19.74 -30.36 9.03
C PRO A 282 18.38 -30.74 9.65
N ASP A 283 18.30 -30.92 10.97
CA ASP A 283 17.03 -31.23 11.64
C ASP A 283 16.57 -30.04 12.51
N GLY A 284 17.25 -28.89 12.39
CA GLY A 284 16.99 -27.68 13.16
C GLY A 284 15.62 -27.09 12.87
N ILE A 285 14.90 -26.75 13.95
CA ILE A 285 13.65 -25.97 13.90
C ILE A 285 13.92 -24.63 14.58
N ILE A 286 13.58 -23.55 13.89
CA ILE A 286 13.92 -22.21 14.37
C ILE A 286 12.99 -21.85 15.53
N GLU A 287 13.58 -21.37 16.62
CA GLU A 287 12.85 -20.86 17.78
C GLU A 287 12.79 -19.33 17.72
N GLY A 288 12.12 -18.74 18.71
CA GLY A 288 11.97 -17.28 18.85
C GLY A 288 10.51 -16.86 18.93
N THR A 289 10.33 -15.54 19.02
CA THR A 289 9.01 -14.93 19.08
C THR A 289 8.21 -15.22 17.80
N ASP A 290 6.92 -15.54 17.96
CA ASP A 290 5.96 -15.69 16.88
C ASP A 290 5.69 -14.35 16.19
N LEU A 291 5.59 -14.40 14.85
CA LEU A 291 5.26 -13.25 14.03
C LEU A 291 4.05 -13.57 13.16
N ASP A 292 3.04 -12.70 13.19
CA ASP A 292 1.99 -12.69 12.18
C ASP A 292 2.48 -11.87 10.99
N VAL A 293 2.38 -12.44 9.78
CA VAL A 293 2.83 -11.77 8.55
C VAL A 293 1.66 -11.65 7.58
N ASN A 294 1.27 -10.42 7.31
CA ASN A 294 0.23 -10.08 6.34
C ASN A 294 0.81 -9.20 5.23
N VAL A 295 0.11 -9.16 4.10
CA VAL A 295 0.43 -8.27 2.99
C VAL A 295 -0.77 -7.45 2.58
N GLU A 296 -0.51 -6.23 2.11
CA GLU A 296 -1.47 -5.38 1.42
C GLU A 296 -1.12 -5.31 -0.07
N ILE A 297 -2.08 -5.68 -0.92
CA ILE A 297 -1.99 -5.62 -2.38
C ILE A 297 -3.07 -4.66 -2.87
N GLY A 298 -2.67 -3.42 -3.16
CA GLY A 298 -3.64 -2.33 -3.35
C GLY A 298 -4.46 -2.11 -2.09
N THR A 299 -5.77 -2.30 -2.16
CA THR A 299 -6.70 -2.16 -1.02
C THR A 299 -7.03 -3.47 -0.32
N GLU A 300 -6.50 -4.61 -0.79
CA GLU A 300 -6.79 -5.93 -0.23
C GLU A 300 -5.70 -6.37 0.74
N THR A 301 -6.09 -6.94 1.89
CA THR A 301 -5.17 -7.53 2.86
C THR A 301 -5.32 -9.05 2.89
N CYS A 302 -4.21 -9.79 2.90
CA CYS A 302 -4.20 -11.23 3.11
C CYS A 302 -2.97 -11.71 3.90
N SER A 303 -2.97 -12.98 4.34
CA SER A 303 -1.79 -13.57 4.97
C SER A 303 -0.66 -13.75 3.96
N PHE A 304 0.60 -13.59 4.36
CA PHE A 304 1.72 -13.93 3.49
C PHE A 304 1.70 -15.40 3.02
N ALA A 305 1.14 -16.30 3.85
CA ALA A 305 0.98 -17.71 3.52
C ALA A 305 0.15 -17.94 2.25
N ASP A 306 -0.72 -16.99 1.90
CA ASP A 306 -1.55 -17.08 0.70
C ASP A 306 -0.77 -16.85 -0.59
N LEU A 307 0.46 -16.33 -0.54
CA LEU A 307 1.27 -15.96 -1.71
C LEU A 307 2.13 -17.10 -2.24
N PHE A 308 2.29 -18.19 -1.49
CA PHE A 308 3.12 -19.32 -1.91
C PHE A 308 2.39 -20.65 -1.72
N THR A 309 2.92 -21.68 -2.37
CA THR A 309 2.49 -23.07 -2.23
C THR A 309 3.66 -23.90 -1.75
N ALA A 310 3.38 -25.04 -1.12
CA ALA A 310 4.38 -26.02 -0.71
C ALA A 310 3.97 -27.41 -1.20
N SER A 311 4.94 -28.28 -1.49
CA SER A 311 4.67 -29.69 -1.84
C SER A 311 3.96 -30.46 -0.72
N GLU A 312 4.13 -30.00 0.53
CA GLU A 312 3.35 -30.42 1.69
C GLU A 312 2.90 -29.16 2.44
N GLU A 313 1.60 -28.86 2.41
CA GLU A 313 1.05 -27.69 3.07
C GLU A 313 1.04 -27.85 4.59
N ARG A 314 1.58 -26.85 5.27
CA ARG A 314 1.57 -26.71 6.72
C ARG A 314 1.17 -25.28 7.07
N GLU A 315 0.54 -25.10 8.21
CA GLU A 315 0.24 -23.77 8.73
C GLU A 315 1.54 -23.00 8.92
N MET A 316 1.63 -21.81 8.32
CA MET A 316 2.81 -20.97 8.43
C MET A 316 3.05 -20.57 9.89
N ALA A 317 4.26 -20.81 10.38
CA ALA A 317 4.67 -20.50 11.75
C ALA A 317 5.94 -19.62 11.71
N MET A 318 5.77 -18.34 11.38
CA MET A 318 6.91 -17.43 11.27
C MET A 318 7.49 -17.10 12.64
N ARG A 319 8.80 -17.27 12.76
CA ARG A 319 9.56 -16.96 13.98
C ARG A 319 10.60 -15.89 13.71
N PHE A 320 10.88 -15.08 14.73
CA PHE A 320 12.08 -14.28 14.78
C PHE A 320 13.30 -15.16 15.08
N GLY A 321 13.95 -15.67 14.02
CA GLY A 321 15.14 -16.49 14.14
C GLY A 321 16.38 -15.70 14.56
N GLY A 322 16.53 -14.48 14.06
CA GLY A 322 17.56 -13.53 14.48
C GLY A 322 19.00 -13.92 14.15
N ASN A 323 19.22 -14.74 13.12
CA ASN A 323 20.55 -15.25 12.73
C ASN A 323 21.41 -14.20 12.00
N LEU A 324 21.55 -13.00 12.59
CA LEU A 324 22.16 -11.83 11.96
C LEU A 324 23.65 -12.01 11.64
N GLU A 325 24.40 -12.73 12.48
CA GLU A 325 25.83 -12.95 12.27
C GLU A 325 26.09 -13.74 10.97
N VAL A 326 25.40 -14.87 10.79
CA VAL A 326 25.48 -15.67 9.56
C VAL A 326 24.94 -14.88 8.37
N ASN A 327 23.82 -14.18 8.54
CA ASN A 327 23.24 -13.33 7.49
C ASN A 327 24.27 -12.33 6.93
N GLN A 328 25.03 -11.67 7.82
CA GLN A 328 26.05 -10.69 7.47
C GLN A 328 27.35 -11.32 6.95
N GLU A 329 27.82 -12.42 7.57
CA GLU A 329 29.05 -13.11 7.15
C GLU A 329 28.98 -13.55 5.69
N TYR A 330 27.82 -14.09 5.28
CA TYR A 330 27.60 -14.58 3.92
C TYR A 330 26.89 -13.57 3.01
N ALA A 331 26.60 -12.36 3.52
CA ALA A 331 25.84 -11.33 2.82
C ALA A 331 24.57 -11.91 2.16
N THR A 332 23.80 -12.72 2.89
CA THR A 332 22.66 -13.43 2.32
C THR A 332 21.51 -12.48 1.96
N GLY A 333 21.39 -11.39 2.73
CA GLY A 333 20.28 -10.44 2.64
C GLY A 333 18.93 -11.02 3.10
N CYS A 334 18.88 -12.24 3.64
CA CYS A 334 17.62 -12.91 3.94
C CYS A 334 16.86 -12.20 5.08
N ILE A 335 15.76 -11.51 4.74
CA ILE A 335 14.81 -10.96 5.70
C ILE A 335 13.90 -12.09 6.20
N MET A 336 13.32 -12.86 5.27
CA MET A 336 12.37 -13.93 5.58
C MET A 336 12.61 -15.19 4.74
N CYS A 337 12.64 -16.35 5.40
CA CYS A 337 12.75 -17.67 4.75
C CYS A 337 11.48 -18.53 4.97
N LEU A 338 11.15 -19.36 3.98
CA LEU A 338 10.00 -20.29 3.99
C LEU A 338 10.26 -21.59 4.75
N GLU A 339 11.46 -21.78 5.26
CA GLU A 339 11.85 -22.87 6.17
C GLU A 339 12.71 -22.35 7.32
N SER A 340 12.99 -23.21 8.31
CA SER A 340 13.90 -22.94 9.43
C SER A 340 15.34 -22.71 8.95
N CYS A 341 15.68 -21.48 8.57
CA CYS A 341 16.97 -21.17 7.94
C CYS A 341 17.98 -20.59 8.95
N PRO A 342 19.24 -21.07 9.00
CA PRO A 342 20.29 -20.54 9.88
C PRO A 342 20.83 -19.16 9.45
N ALA A 343 20.30 -18.56 8.38
CA ALA A 343 20.72 -17.25 7.89
C ALA A 343 19.58 -16.23 7.75
N GLY A 344 18.33 -16.64 7.95
CA GLY A 344 17.17 -15.73 7.91
C GLY A 344 17.06 -14.91 9.19
N ILE A 345 16.67 -13.64 9.06
CA ILE A 345 16.25 -12.85 10.24
C ILE A 345 14.93 -13.40 10.78
N THR A 346 13.98 -13.71 9.91
CA THR A 346 12.78 -14.49 10.23
C THR A 346 12.73 -15.77 9.39
N SER A 347 12.06 -16.80 9.91
CA SER A 347 12.01 -18.11 9.26
C SER A 347 10.76 -18.87 9.66
N ASN A 348 10.22 -19.65 8.73
CA ASN A 348 9.05 -20.46 8.95
C ASN A 348 9.41 -21.76 9.70
N ALA A 349 9.04 -21.85 10.97
CA ALA A 349 9.31 -23.00 11.83
C ALA A 349 8.45 -24.24 11.49
N ALA A 350 7.49 -24.12 10.58
CA ALA A 350 6.68 -25.26 10.13
C ALA A 350 7.49 -26.28 9.31
N TYR A 351 8.65 -25.87 8.79
CA TYR A 351 9.53 -26.68 7.96
C TYR A 351 10.95 -26.69 8.54
N GLN A 352 11.58 -27.85 8.53
CA GLN A 352 12.95 -28.04 9.03
C GLN A 352 13.98 -27.47 8.04
N TYR A 353 15.19 -27.17 8.52
CA TYR A 353 16.28 -26.75 7.66
C TYR A 353 16.64 -27.85 6.65
N GLN A 354 16.74 -27.56 5.35
CA GLN A 354 17.08 -28.56 4.32
C GLN A 354 16.08 -29.74 4.23
N GLU A 355 14.84 -29.55 4.70
CA GLU A 355 13.78 -30.52 4.47
C GLU A 355 13.53 -30.68 2.97
N GLU A 356 13.19 -31.89 2.49
CA GLU A 356 12.86 -32.10 1.08
C GLU A 356 11.45 -31.57 0.74
N ILE A 357 11.30 -30.24 0.76
CA ILE A 357 10.07 -29.50 0.42
C ILE A 357 10.35 -28.54 -0.73
N THR A 358 9.42 -28.46 -1.68
CA THR A 358 9.48 -27.45 -2.74
C THR A 358 8.44 -26.39 -2.47
N PHE A 359 8.83 -25.12 -2.57
CA PHE A 359 7.95 -23.97 -2.45
C PHE A 359 7.87 -23.22 -3.77
N GLY A 360 6.71 -22.71 -4.15
CA GLY A 360 6.56 -21.90 -5.37
C GLY A 360 5.49 -20.83 -5.22
N PRO A 361 5.37 -19.89 -6.18
CA PRO A 361 4.33 -18.87 -6.14
C PRO A 361 2.93 -19.49 -6.21
N SER A 362 1.96 -18.88 -5.50
CA SER A 362 0.54 -19.23 -5.61
C SER A 362 -0.16 -18.42 -6.70
N ASP A 363 -1.44 -18.71 -6.94
CA ASP A 363 -2.29 -17.92 -7.85
C ASP A 363 -2.57 -16.49 -7.34
N LYS A 364 -2.27 -16.19 -6.06
CA LYS A 364 -2.39 -14.85 -5.47
C LYS A 364 -1.09 -14.05 -5.55
N MET A 365 0.00 -14.65 -6.04
CA MET A 365 1.28 -13.96 -6.21
C MET A 365 1.09 -12.76 -7.16
N PRO A 366 1.46 -11.53 -6.74
CA PRO A 366 1.39 -10.38 -7.62
C PRO A 366 2.36 -10.51 -8.80
N ALA A 367 2.03 -9.85 -9.90
CA ALA A 367 2.85 -9.83 -11.09
C ALA A 367 4.27 -9.32 -10.80
N LYS A 368 5.23 -9.74 -11.63
CA LYS A 368 6.60 -9.22 -11.57
C LYS A 368 6.59 -7.69 -11.65
N GLY A 369 7.35 -7.04 -10.79
CA GLY A 369 7.47 -5.58 -10.75
C GLY A 369 6.39 -4.90 -9.92
N THR A 370 5.43 -5.64 -9.36
CA THR A 370 4.43 -5.08 -8.46
C THR A 370 5.01 -4.88 -7.06
N HIS A 371 4.89 -3.66 -6.55
CA HIS A 371 5.16 -3.30 -5.16
C HIS A 371 3.97 -3.68 -4.27
N ILE A 372 4.23 -4.29 -3.12
CA ILE A 372 3.23 -4.60 -2.09
C ILE A 372 3.80 -4.28 -0.71
N ILE A 373 2.94 -4.14 0.29
CA ILE A 373 3.37 -3.86 1.67
C ILE A 373 3.30 -5.14 2.48
N ALA A 374 4.43 -5.57 3.06
CA ALA A 374 4.46 -6.66 4.03
C ALA A 374 4.55 -6.10 5.44
N THR A 375 3.70 -6.61 6.33
CA THR A 375 3.62 -6.20 7.73
C THR A 375 3.90 -7.38 8.64
N PHE A 376 4.92 -7.25 9.47
CA PHE A 376 5.32 -8.21 10.49
C PHE A 376 4.84 -7.72 11.85
N THR A 377 3.93 -8.44 12.48
CA THR A 377 3.40 -8.11 13.80
C THR A 377 3.93 -9.09 14.84
N VAL A 378 4.47 -8.57 15.94
CA VAL A 378 4.93 -9.40 17.07
C VAL A 378 3.72 -9.93 17.83
N ALA A 379 3.51 -11.25 17.75
CA ALA A 379 2.41 -11.91 18.44
C ALA A 379 2.57 -11.84 19.97
N GLU A 380 1.45 -11.77 20.70
CA GLU A 380 1.40 -11.62 22.17
C GLU A 380 1.72 -12.89 22.97
#